data_AF-A0A0P7B593-F1
#
_entry.id   AF-A0A0P7B593-F1
#
_cell.length_a   1.000
_cell.length_b   1.000
_cell.length_c   1.000
_cell.angle_alpha   90.00
_cell.angle_beta   90.00
_cell.angle_gamma   90.00
#
_symmetry.space_group_name_H-M   'P 1'
#
loop_
_entity.id
_entity.type
_entity.pdbx_description
1 polymer ?
#
loop_
_entity_poly.entity_id
_entity_poly.type
_entity_poly.pdbx_seq_one_letter_code
_entity_poly.pdbx_strand_id
1 'polypeptide(L)'
;MRVVASILSSAALVAAHGYVSDATIGCVDYEFYNPNTDPYMSPVPERISRAIPGNGPVEDVTSIDIQCNGYTAGGVEGSEPAPLHAPVAAGSTVNLQWTLWPESHVGPVLTYMARCPDEGCDEWEPESEAVWFKVQEAGREGTTDTWATTPLMQDENEGIDYTIPSCLKAGYYLVRHEIIALHAAYQYPGAQFYPGCHQLEVTGGGSTLPTDLVSFPGAYSGSDAGITYDSYKATKYELPGPAVFTC
;
A
#
# COMPACT_ATOMS: atom_id res chain seq x y z
N MET A 1 25.63 0.28 53.17
CA MET A 1 25.33 0.97 51.91
C MET A 1 24.80 -0.07 50.94
N ARG A 2 23.47 -0.19 50.80
CA ARG A 2 22.84 -1.18 49.90
C ARG A 2 22.60 -0.49 48.57
N VAL A 3 23.34 -0.89 47.54
CA VAL A 3 23.13 -0.42 46.17
C VAL A 3 21.95 -1.21 45.62
N VAL A 4 20.81 -0.54 45.44
CA VAL A 4 19.66 -1.08 44.70
C VAL A 4 19.92 -0.74 43.23
N ALA A 5 20.30 -1.74 42.44
CA ALA A 5 20.39 -1.59 41.00
C ALA A 5 18.98 -1.76 40.42
N SER A 6 18.36 -0.66 40.01
CA SER A 6 17.12 -0.67 39.24
C SER A 6 17.43 -1.07 37.80
N ILE A 7 17.03 -2.27 37.41
CA ILE A 7 17.04 -2.71 36.01
C ILE A 7 15.88 -1.96 35.33
N LEU A 8 16.19 -0.96 34.50
CA LEU A 8 15.23 -0.44 33.52
C LEU A 8 15.01 -1.53 32.47
N SER A 9 13.85 -2.18 32.53
CA SER A 9 13.37 -3.02 31.43
C SER A 9 12.80 -2.09 30.37
N SER A 10 13.58 -1.76 29.34
CA SER A 10 13.05 -1.14 28.13
C SER A 10 12.17 -2.19 27.43
N ALA A 11 10.85 -2.01 27.53
CA ALA A 11 9.92 -2.77 26.70
C ALA A 11 10.14 -2.31 25.26
N ALA A 12 10.83 -3.12 24.44
CA ALA A 12 10.81 -2.95 23.01
C ALA A 12 9.36 -3.16 22.57
N LEU A 13 8.70 -2.08 22.14
CA LEU A 13 7.42 -2.17 21.44
C LEU A 13 7.72 -2.82 20.11
N VAL A 14 7.50 -4.14 20.02
CA VAL A 14 7.55 -4.83 18.73
C VAL A 14 6.34 -4.35 17.95
N ALA A 15 6.56 -3.52 16.93
CA ALA A 15 5.53 -3.22 15.95
C ALA A 15 5.13 -4.54 15.29
N ALA A 16 3.88 -4.97 15.48
CA ALA A 16 3.41 -6.22 14.91
C ALA A 16 3.00 -6.06 13.43
N HIS A 17 2.61 -4.85 13.02
CA HIS A 17 2.13 -4.52 11.69
C HIS A 17 2.29 -3.02 11.40
N GLY A 18 2.06 -2.59 10.15
CA GLY A 18 2.28 -1.20 9.74
C GLY A 18 1.30 -0.67 8.68
N TYR A 19 1.48 0.62 8.36
CA TYR A 19 0.78 1.36 7.31
C TYR A 19 1.70 2.47 6.78
N VAL A 20 1.34 3.09 5.65
CA VAL A 20 2.01 4.29 5.15
C VAL A 20 1.64 5.48 6.03
N SER A 21 2.62 6.07 6.71
CA SER A 21 2.39 7.21 7.61
C SER A 21 2.51 8.55 6.89
N ASP A 22 3.39 8.64 5.90
CA ASP A 22 3.72 9.89 5.21
C ASP A 22 4.13 9.62 3.76
N ALA A 23 4.15 10.66 2.93
CA ALA A 23 4.73 10.61 1.60
C ALA A 23 5.38 11.94 1.20
N THR A 24 6.45 11.87 0.42
CA THR A 24 7.01 13.03 -0.28
C THR A 24 6.55 12.99 -1.74
N ILE A 25 5.68 13.93 -2.13
CA ILE A 25 5.07 14.02 -3.46
C ILE A 25 5.32 15.42 -4.01
N GLY A 26 5.96 15.54 -5.20
CA GLY A 26 6.23 16.85 -5.78
C GLY A 26 7.11 17.74 -4.90
N CYS A 27 8.05 17.14 -4.15
CA CYS A 27 8.90 17.79 -3.15
C CYS A 27 8.14 18.40 -1.95
N VAL A 28 6.91 17.95 -1.69
CA VAL A 28 6.10 18.35 -0.53
C VAL A 28 5.80 17.10 0.29
N ASP A 29 5.94 17.21 1.61
CA ASP A 29 5.60 16.13 2.53
C ASP A 29 4.11 16.18 2.89
N TYR A 30 3.47 15.03 2.84
CA TYR A 30 2.06 14.82 3.17
C TYR A 30 1.97 13.76 4.25
N GLU A 31 1.41 14.14 5.40
CA GLU A 31 1.02 13.17 6.43
C GLU A 31 -0.24 12.44 5.96
N PHE A 32 -0.20 11.11 5.98
CA PHE A 32 -1.32 10.25 5.61
C PHE A 32 -2.27 10.08 6.80
N TYR A 33 -3.42 9.49 6.51
CA TYR A 33 -4.42 9.17 7.51
C TYR A 33 -3.82 8.27 8.59
N ASN A 34 -3.90 8.75 9.82
CA ASN A 34 -3.40 8.02 10.97
C ASN A 34 -4.58 7.41 11.75
N PRO A 35 -4.77 6.08 11.69
CA PRO A 35 -5.91 5.41 12.32
C PRO A 35 -5.91 5.51 13.85
N ASN A 36 -4.76 5.85 14.46
CA ASN A 36 -4.62 5.94 15.91
C ASN A 36 -4.86 7.36 16.45
N THR A 37 -4.90 8.38 15.58
CA THR A 37 -5.02 9.78 15.99
C THR A 37 -6.19 10.49 15.32
N ASP A 38 -6.32 10.39 14.01
CA ASP A 38 -7.26 11.21 13.22
C ASP A 38 -8.74 11.03 13.67
N PRO A 39 -9.24 9.80 13.96
CA PRO A 39 -10.59 9.60 14.49
C PRO A 39 -10.89 10.30 15.82
N TYR A 40 -9.86 10.68 16.57
CA TYR A 40 -9.97 11.25 17.91
C TYR A 40 -9.71 12.76 17.94
N MET A 41 -9.50 13.39 16.78
CA MET A 41 -9.26 14.83 16.64
C MET A 41 -10.55 15.60 16.34
N SER A 42 -10.56 16.90 16.67
CA SER A 42 -11.68 17.80 16.41
C SER A 42 -11.17 19.21 16.03
N PRO A 43 -11.32 19.65 14.75
CA PRO A 43 -11.86 18.88 13.62
C PRO A 43 -10.97 17.68 13.24
N VAL A 44 -11.54 16.71 12.53
CA VAL A 44 -10.76 15.61 11.90
C VAL A 44 -9.90 16.23 10.80
N PRO A 45 -8.59 15.92 10.74
CA PRO A 45 -7.72 16.42 9.67
C PRO A 45 -8.15 15.94 8.29
N GLU A 46 -8.09 16.82 7.29
CA GLU A 46 -8.24 16.46 5.89
C GLU A 46 -6.93 15.85 5.36
N ARG A 47 -7.01 14.74 4.64
CA ARG A 47 -5.85 13.96 4.16
C ARG A 47 -5.95 13.73 2.65
N ILE A 48 -4.83 13.42 2.01
CA ILE A 48 -4.81 12.94 0.61
C ILE A 48 -5.00 11.42 0.51
N SER A 49 -4.78 10.71 1.62
CA SER A 49 -4.95 9.26 1.69
C SER A 49 -6.31 8.90 2.26
N ARG A 50 -6.87 7.80 1.77
CA ARG A 50 -8.13 7.27 2.28
C ARG A 50 -7.96 6.72 3.69
N ALA A 51 -9.05 6.68 4.44
CA ALA A 51 -9.05 6.17 5.80
C ALA A 51 -8.79 4.67 5.85
N ILE A 52 -7.99 4.20 6.81
CA ILE A 52 -7.75 2.78 7.07
C ILE A 52 -8.23 2.43 8.48
N PRO A 53 -8.66 1.18 8.75
CA PRO A 53 -9.19 0.80 10.07
C PRO A 53 -8.12 0.69 11.15
N GLY A 54 -6.85 0.59 10.77
CA GLY A 54 -5.73 0.31 11.67
C GLY A 54 -4.51 -0.14 10.89
N ASN A 55 -3.59 -0.82 11.57
CA ASN A 55 -2.41 -1.42 10.96
C ASN A 55 -2.58 -2.90 10.60
N GLY A 56 -3.79 -3.46 10.74
CA GLY A 56 -4.05 -4.88 10.48
C GLY A 56 -4.15 -5.23 8.98
N PRO A 57 -4.03 -6.52 8.63
CA PRO A 57 -4.15 -6.97 7.25
C PRO A 57 -5.60 -7.17 6.81
N VAL A 58 -5.78 -7.16 5.48
CA VAL A 58 -6.86 -7.83 4.77
C VAL A 58 -6.36 -9.22 4.37
N GLU A 59 -7.18 -10.27 4.52
CA GLU A 59 -6.78 -11.66 4.19
C GLU A 59 -7.66 -12.31 3.11
N ASP A 60 -8.80 -11.68 2.78
CA ASP A 60 -9.75 -12.17 1.77
C ASP A 60 -9.62 -11.37 0.47
N VAL A 61 -9.06 -12.00 -0.57
CA VAL A 61 -8.88 -11.35 -1.89
C VAL A 61 -10.20 -11.11 -2.64
N THR A 62 -11.31 -11.67 -2.13
CA THR A 62 -12.65 -11.46 -2.70
C THR A 62 -13.42 -10.32 -2.03
N SER A 63 -12.93 -9.81 -0.89
CA SER A 63 -13.52 -8.67 -0.18
C SER A 63 -13.19 -7.34 -0.88
N ILE A 64 -14.09 -6.36 -0.76
CA ILE A 64 -13.84 -4.98 -1.18
C ILE A 64 -12.68 -4.33 -0.41
N ASP A 65 -12.41 -4.80 0.81
CA ASP A 65 -11.31 -4.29 1.65
C ASP A 65 -9.94 -4.43 0.96
N ILE A 66 -9.79 -5.36 0.00
CA ILE A 66 -8.54 -5.54 -0.75
C ILE A 66 -8.17 -4.32 -1.61
N GLN A 67 -9.14 -3.44 -1.90
CA GLN A 67 -8.93 -2.28 -2.76
C GLN A 67 -8.13 -1.18 -2.06
N CYS A 68 -8.66 -0.61 -0.99
CA CYS A 68 -8.06 0.55 -0.29
C CYS A 68 -7.99 0.35 1.22
N ASN A 69 -7.93 -0.90 1.67
CA ASN A 69 -8.16 -1.33 3.04
C ASN A 69 -9.64 -1.23 3.43
N GLY A 70 -9.97 -1.78 4.59
CA GLY A 70 -11.32 -1.83 5.13
C GLY A 70 -11.44 -2.90 6.20
N TYR A 71 -12.58 -2.93 6.90
CA TYR A 71 -12.85 -3.96 7.90
C TYR A 71 -14.29 -4.43 7.79
N THR A 72 -14.61 -5.04 6.64
CA THR A 72 -15.95 -5.54 6.34
C THR A 72 -16.41 -6.54 7.42
N ALA A 73 -15.49 -7.35 7.95
CA ALA A 73 -15.77 -8.27 9.05
C ALA A 73 -16.26 -7.59 10.35
N GLY A 74 -15.89 -6.32 10.58
CA GLY A 74 -16.39 -5.49 11.68
C GLY A 74 -17.53 -4.54 11.31
N GLY A 75 -18.06 -4.64 10.09
CA GLY A 75 -19.19 -3.84 9.60
C GLY A 75 -18.82 -2.52 8.93
N VAL A 76 -17.55 -2.29 8.60
CA VAL A 76 -17.09 -1.14 7.81
C VAL A 76 -16.63 -1.65 6.46
N GLU A 77 -17.46 -1.51 5.43
CA GLU A 77 -17.14 -1.99 4.09
C GLU A 77 -16.15 -1.05 3.39
N GLY A 78 -14.97 -1.56 3.03
CA GLY A 78 -13.98 -0.80 2.28
C GLY A 78 -13.46 0.43 3.01
N SER A 79 -13.13 1.46 2.22
CA SER A 79 -12.51 2.70 2.67
C SER A 79 -13.12 3.89 1.91
N GLU A 80 -13.26 5.04 2.56
CA GLU A 80 -13.93 6.21 2.00
C GLU A 80 -12.98 7.11 1.19
N PRO A 81 -13.47 7.81 0.15
CA PRO A 81 -12.69 8.84 -0.56
C PRO A 81 -12.04 9.87 0.37
N ALA A 82 -10.83 10.30 0.03
CA ALA A 82 -10.13 11.32 0.78
C ALA A 82 -10.52 12.71 0.27
N PRO A 83 -10.54 13.76 1.11
CA PRO A 83 -10.98 15.09 0.69
C PRO A 83 -9.98 15.84 -0.21
N LEU A 84 -8.70 15.44 -0.23
CA LEU A 84 -7.64 16.20 -0.90
C LEU A 84 -6.92 15.39 -1.98
N HIS A 85 -6.21 16.08 -2.88
CA HIS A 85 -5.28 15.51 -3.87
C HIS A 85 -3.90 16.15 -3.72
N ALA A 86 -2.84 15.39 -3.97
CA ALA A 86 -1.49 15.94 -4.07
C ALA A 86 -1.13 16.22 -5.54
N PRO A 87 -0.81 17.48 -5.90
CA PRO A 87 -0.30 17.80 -7.23
C PRO A 87 1.06 17.16 -7.48
N VAL A 88 1.22 16.51 -8.64
CA VAL A 88 2.45 15.81 -9.01
C VAL A 88 2.67 15.86 -10.51
N ALA A 89 3.93 15.94 -10.97
CA ALA A 89 4.21 15.91 -12.40
C ALA A 89 4.32 14.45 -12.90
N ALA A 90 3.75 14.15 -14.06
CA ALA A 90 4.02 12.87 -14.72
C ALA A 90 5.54 12.70 -14.93
N GLY A 91 6.06 11.51 -14.63
CA GLY A 91 7.49 11.20 -14.66
C GLY A 91 8.25 11.51 -13.36
N SER A 92 7.64 12.14 -12.35
CA SER A 92 8.29 12.33 -11.05
C SER A 92 8.19 11.10 -10.15
N THR A 93 9.15 10.97 -9.25
CA THR A 93 9.14 9.98 -8.17
C THR A 93 8.29 10.47 -6.99
N VAL A 94 7.52 9.56 -6.41
CA VAL A 94 6.87 9.69 -5.11
C VAL A 94 7.56 8.71 -4.16
N ASN A 95 7.85 9.18 -2.94
CA ASN A 95 8.35 8.33 -1.86
C ASN A 95 7.25 8.12 -0.81
N LEU A 96 7.02 6.87 -0.40
CA LEU A 96 6.05 6.48 0.62
C LEU A 96 6.77 5.96 1.87
N GLN A 97 6.53 6.60 3.01
CA GLN A 97 7.12 6.24 4.29
C GLN A 97 6.20 5.28 5.03
N TRP A 98 6.70 4.08 5.32
CA TRP A 98 6.00 3.12 6.16
C TRP A 98 6.43 3.26 7.61
N THR A 99 5.49 3.08 8.53
CA THR A 99 5.84 2.75 9.92
C THR A 99 6.77 1.53 9.94
N LEU A 100 7.64 1.41 10.94
CA LEU A 100 8.59 0.29 11.07
C LEU A 100 7.95 -1.06 10.74
N TRP A 101 8.49 -1.74 9.73
CA TRP A 101 7.93 -2.98 9.23
C TRP A 101 8.49 -4.19 9.99
N PRO A 102 7.68 -5.17 10.40
CA PRO A 102 8.17 -6.31 11.17
C PRO A 102 9.08 -7.20 10.33
N GLU A 103 10.24 -7.61 10.86
CA GLU A 103 11.21 -8.47 10.16
C GLU A 103 10.62 -9.78 9.62
N SER A 104 9.63 -10.35 10.32
CA SER A 104 8.98 -11.58 9.89
C SER A 104 8.12 -11.39 8.64
N HIS A 105 7.63 -10.19 8.35
CA HIS A 105 6.65 -9.91 7.30
C HIS A 105 7.33 -9.68 5.94
N VAL A 106 8.11 -10.68 5.50
CA VAL A 106 8.70 -10.72 4.17
C VAL A 106 7.61 -10.73 3.09
N GLY A 107 7.85 -10.06 1.97
CA GLY A 107 6.86 -9.99 0.91
C GLY A 107 7.18 -9.02 -0.22
N PRO A 108 6.40 -9.06 -1.30
CA PRO A 108 6.46 -8.04 -2.33
C PRO A 108 5.87 -6.71 -1.90
N VAL A 109 6.19 -5.69 -2.68
CA VAL A 109 5.56 -4.38 -2.67
C VAL A 109 5.02 -4.12 -4.08
N LEU A 110 3.74 -3.74 -4.19
CA LEU A 110 3.10 -3.46 -5.47
C LEU A 110 2.42 -2.09 -5.42
N THR A 111 2.48 -1.36 -6.54
CA THR A 111 1.82 -0.06 -6.67
C THR A 111 1.02 -0.03 -7.97
N TYR A 112 -0.21 0.42 -7.86
CA TYR A 112 -1.19 0.54 -8.94
C TYR A 112 -1.71 1.96 -9.00
N MET A 113 -2.20 2.35 -10.16
CA MET A 113 -2.94 3.59 -10.34
C MET A 113 -4.27 3.29 -11.05
N ALA A 114 -5.27 4.11 -10.78
CA ALA A 114 -6.54 4.16 -11.49
C ALA A 114 -6.87 5.62 -11.78
N ARG A 115 -7.37 5.91 -12.99
CA ARG A 115 -7.80 7.26 -13.35
C ARG A 115 -9.19 7.51 -12.74
N CYS A 116 -9.32 8.59 -11.98
CA CYS A 116 -10.61 9.06 -11.45
C CYS A 116 -11.40 9.82 -12.54
N PRO A 117 -12.68 10.13 -12.32
CA PRO A 117 -13.41 11.12 -13.10
C PRO A 117 -12.66 12.44 -13.22
N ASP A 118 -12.94 13.22 -14.26
CA ASP A 118 -12.26 14.50 -14.47
C ASP A 118 -12.63 15.52 -13.38
N GLU A 119 -13.71 15.28 -12.63
CA GLU A 119 -14.15 16.05 -11.47
C GLU A 119 -13.27 15.86 -10.24
N GLY A 120 -12.66 14.67 -10.04
CA GLY A 120 -11.89 14.36 -8.84
C GLY A 120 -11.98 12.90 -8.38
N CYS A 121 -11.15 12.56 -7.39
CA CYS A 121 -11.18 11.28 -6.68
C CYS A 121 -11.95 11.32 -5.35
N ASP A 122 -12.25 12.52 -4.86
CA ASP A 122 -12.80 12.85 -3.54
C ASP A 122 -14.28 12.49 -3.37
N GLU A 123 -14.98 12.18 -4.46
CA GLU A 123 -16.35 11.65 -4.45
C GLU A 123 -16.48 10.36 -5.30
N TRP A 124 -15.36 9.69 -5.60
CA TRP A 124 -15.35 8.54 -6.51
C TRP A 124 -14.85 7.26 -5.83
N GLU A 125 -15.58 6.16 -6.02
CA GLU A 125 -15.16 4.82 -5.62
C GLU A 125 -15.30 3.87 -6.81
N PRO A 126 -14.24 3.12 -7.20
CA PRO A 126 -14.33 2.23 -8.34
C PRO A 126 -15.09 0.93 -8.06
N GLU A 127 -15.45 0.63 -6.81
CA GLU A 127 -16.14 -0.60 -6.39
C GLU A 127 -15.46 -1.86 -6.97
N SER A 128 -16.07 -2.53 -7.95
CA SER A 128 -15.55 -3.72 -8.62
C SER A 128 -15.17 -3.48 -10.09
N GLU A 129 -15.11 -2.23 -10.53
CA GLU A 129 -14.76 -1.88 -11.90
C GLU A 129 -13.28 -2.16 -12.19
N ALA A 130 -13.01 -2.61 -13.42
CA ALA A 130 -11.65 -2.86 -13.89
C ALA A 130 -11.00 -1.54 -14.33
N VAL A 131 -10.39 -0.84 -13.37
CA VAL A 131 -9.80 0.50 -13.55
C VAL A 131 -8.31 0.58 -13.23
N TRP A 132 -7.75 -0.46 -12.61
CA TRP A 132 -6.41 -0.44 -12.04
C TRP A 132 -5.38 -0.94 -13.05
N PHE A 133 -4.26 -0.23 -13.17
CA PHE A 133 -3.08 -0.67 -13.88
C PHE A 133 -1.87 -0.63 -12.94
N LYS A 134 -1.01 -1.63 -13.02
CA LYS A 134 0.19 -1.72 -12.18
C LYS A 134 1.26 -0.76 -12.69
N VAL A 135 1.84 0.05 -11.82
CA VAL A 135 2.93 0.99 -12.20
C VAL A 135 4.28 0.58 -11.65
N GLN A 136 4.31 -0.22 -10.58
CA GLN A 136 5.55 -0.76 -10.03
C GLN A 136 5.29 -2.06 -9.28
N GLU A 137 6.27 -2.95 -9.33
CA GLU A 137 6.34 -4.12 -8.47
C GLU A 137 7.79 -4.42 -8.09
N ALA A 138 7.97 -4.96 -6.89
CA ALA A 138 9.21 -5.56 -6.44
C ALA A 138 8.86 -6.77 -5.57
N GLY A 139 9.61 -7.86 -5.71
CA GLY A 139 9.35 -9.12 -5.02
C GLY A 139 10.59 -9.67 -4.32
N ARG A 140 10.76 -10.99 -4.38
CA ARG A 140 11.94 -11.69 -3.86
C ARG A 140 13.14 -11.53 -4.78
N GLU A 141 14.33 -11.32 -4.21
CA GLU A 141 15.58 -11.36 -4.97
C GLU A 141 15.98 -12.81 -5.28
N GLY A 142 15.53 -13.32 -6.43
CA GLY A 142 15.83 -14.68 -6.86
C GLY A 142 15.25 -15.72 -5.89
N THR A 143 16.10 -16.31 -5.05
CA THR A 143 15.72 -17.28 -4.02
C THR A 143 16.34 -16.96 -2.65
N THR A 144 16.79 -15.73 -2.43
CA THR A 144 17.39 -15.26 -1.16
C THR A 144 16.31 -14.92 -0.12
N ASP A 145 16.69 -14.54 1.08
CA ASP A 145 15.73 -14.00 2.07
C ASP A 145 15.55 -12.48 1.97
N THR A 146 16.03 -11.88 0.88
CA THR A 146 15.85 -10.45 0.58
C THR A 146 14.60 -10.25 -0.26
N TRP A 147 13.74 -9.35 0.22
CA TRP A 147 12.45 -9.02 -0.35
C TRP A 147 12.31 -7.51 -0.50
N ALA A 148 11.31 -7.07 -1.27
CA ALA A 148 10.96 -5.66 -1.41
C ALA A 148 10.67 -4.98 -0.06
N THR A 149 10.19 -5.72 0.94
CA THR A 149 9.96 -5.20 2.30
C THR A 149 11.22 -5.13 3.16
N THR A 150 12.34 -5.77 2.79
CA THR A 150 13.55 -5.82 3.62
C THR A 150 14.08 -4.42 4.00
N PRO A 151 14.12 -3.41 3.11
CA PRO A 151 14.56 -2.07 3.47
C PRO A 151 13.68 -1.36 4.52
N LEU A 152 12.42 -1.81 4.69
CA LEU A 152 11.45 -1.22 5.63
C LEU A 152 11.60 -1.75 7.07
N MET A 153 12.42 -2.79 7.26
CA MET A 153 12.56 -3.53 8.53
C MET A 153 13.58 -2.93 9.49
N GLN A 154 14.13 -1.76 9.18
CA GLN A 154 15.08 -1.05 10.02
C GLN A 154 14.51 0.29 10.48
N ASP A 155 14.99 0.77 11.63
CA ASP A 155 14.75 2.14 12.06
C ASP A 155 15.29 3.11 10.99
N GLU A 156 14.62 4.25 10.82
CA GLU A 156 14.97 5.25 9.80
C GLU A 156 14.94 4.66 8.37
N ASN A 157 14.00 3.75 8.08
CA ASN A 157 13.82 3.23 6.72
C ASN A 157 13.58 4.36 5.71
N GLU A 158 14.09 4.18 4.48
CA GLU A 158 14.03 5.21 3.43
C GLU A 158 12.65 5.26 2.72
N GLY A 159 11.69 4.45 3.14
CA GLY A 159 10.40 4.30 2.47
C GLY A 159 10.49 3.51 1.16
N ILE A 160 9.42 3.58 0.37
CA ILE A 160 9.32 2.99 -0.97
C ILE A 160 9.08 4.08 -2.01
N ASP A 161 9.96 4.14 -2.99
CA ASP A 161 9.77 5.00 -4.17
C ASP A 161 8.89 4.32 -5.22
N TYR A 162 8.03 5.07 -5.90
CA TYR A 162 7.48 4.71 -7.20
C TYR A 162 7.44 5.91 -8.15
N THR A 163 7.46 5.66 -9.46
CA THR A 163 7.46 6.72 -10.47
C THR A 163 6.11 6.83 -11.15
N ILE A 164 5.57 8.05 -11.26
CA ILE A 164 4.37 8.32 -12.06
C ILE A 164 4.72 8.11 -13.54
N PRO A 165 4.04 7.24 -14.31
CA PRO A 165 4.40 7.04 -15.71
C PRO A 165 4.28 8.34 -16.52
N SER A 166 5.34 8.68 -17.26
CA SER A 166 5.50 9.98 -17.92
C SER A 166 4.53 10.23 -19.08
N CYS A 167 3.96 9.18 -19.65
CA CYS A 167 3.02 9.28 -20.78
C CYS A 167 1.54 9.41 -20.36
N LEU A 168 1.22 9.32 -19.06
CA LEU A 168 -0.15 9.40 -18.59
C LEU A 168 -0.80 10.71 -19.02
N LYS A 169 -2.09 10.64 -19.38
CA LYS A 169 -2.93 11.83 -19.53
C LYS A 169 -3.04 12.55 -18.18
N ALA A 170 -2.82 13.86 -18.14
CA ALA A 170 -3.08 14.68 -16.94
C ALA A 170 -4.50 14.48 -16.39
N GLY A 171 -4.67 14.62 -15.08
CA GLY A 171 -5.95 14.50 -14.38
C GLY A 171 -5.81 13.85 -13.00
N TYR A 172 -6.94 13.48 -12.42
CA TYR A 172 -6.98 12.88 -11.09
C TYR A 172 -6.76 11.36 -11.15
N TYR A 173 -5.93 10.87 -10.23
CA TYR A 173 -5.60 9.45 -10.12
C TYR A 173 -5.66 9.01 -8.67
N LEU A 174 -6.25 7.84 -8.46
CA LEU A 174 -6.15 7.09 -7.22
C LEU A 174 -4.96 6.15 -7.34
N VAL A 175 -4.06 6.17 -6.36
CA VAL A 175 -2.96 5.23 -6.24
C VAL A 175 -3.31 4.21 -5.18
N ARG A 176 -3.10 2.93 -5.49
CA ARG A 176 -3.19 1.83 -4.53
C ARG A 176 -1.80 1.25 -4.33
N HIS A 177 -1.28 1.36 -3.12
CA HIS A 177 0.02 0.81 -2.73
C HIS A 177 -0.20 -0.29 -1.70
N GLU A 178 0.56 -1.38 -1.80
CA GLU A 178 0.43 -2.47 -0.85
C GLU A 178 1.74 -3.20 -0.57
N ILE A 179 1.79 -3.79 0.62
CA ILE A 179 2.65 -4.91 0.97
C ILE A 179 1.79 -6.18 1.03
N ILE A 180 2.32 -7.32 0.58
CA ILE A 180 1.73 -8.63 0.82
C ILE A 180 2.68 -9.42 1.74
N ALA A 181 2.39 -9.55 3.02
CA ALA A 181 3.21 -10.35 3.93
C ALA A 181 2.95 -11.85 3.74
N LEU A 182 4.02 -12.63 3.56
CA LEU A 182 3.96 -14.03 3.16
C LEU A 182 4.36 -15.04 4.25
N HIS A 183 4.65 -14.57 5.45
CA HIS A 183 5.14 -15.40 6.54
C HIS A 183 4.18 -16.52 6.97
N ALA A 184 2.88 -16.35 6.70
CA ALA A 184 1.83 -17.35 6.95
C ALA A 184 1.15 -17.85 5.66
N ALA A 185 1.72 -17.56 4.49
CA ALA A 185 1.07 -17.77 3.18
C ALA A 185 1.20 -19.20 2.62
N TYR A 186 1.64 -20.18 3.40
CA TYR A 186 1.83 -21.56 2.93
C TYR A 186 0.51 -22.24 2.49
N GLN A 187 -0.63 -21.67 2.87
CA GLN A 187 -1.99 -22.02 2.47
C GLN A 187 -2.85 -20.75 2.35
N TYR A 188 -3.99 -20.83 1.67
CA TYR A 188 -4.98 -19.75 1.61
C TYR A 188 -6.28 -20.12 2.37
N PRO A 189 -6.86 -19.21 3.18
CA PRO A 189 -6.30 -17.91 3.58
C PRO A 189 -4.99 -18.04 4.38
N GLY A 190 -4.14 -17.01 4.31
CA GLY A 190 -2.84 -16.98 4.98
C GLY A 190 -1.92 -15.84 4.56
N ALA A 191 -1.95 -15.43 3.29
CA ALA A 191 -1.31 -14.18 2.87
C ALA A 191 -2.02 -12.97 3.48
N GLN A 192 -1.24 -11.98 3.91
CA GLN A 192 -1.71 -10.79 4.60
C GLN A 192 -1.44 -9.56 3.75
N PHE A 193 -2.50 -8.89 3.32
CA PHE A 193 -2.44 -7.75 2.42
C PHE A 193 -2.59 -6.45 3.20
N TYR A 194 -1.74 -5.47 2.92
CA TYR A 194 -1.77 -4.16 3.54
C TYR A 194 -1.96 -3.09 2.46
N PRO A 195 -3.12 -3.05 1.79
CA PRO A 195 -3.42 -1.99 0.84
C PRO A 195 -3.64 -0.66 1.57
N GLY A 196 -3.29 0.42 0.90
CA GLY A 196 -3.66 1.78 1.24
C GLY A 196 -3.76 2.61 -0.03
N CYS A 197 -4.63 3.62 -0.02
CA CYS A 197 -4.86 4.46 -1.19
C CYS A 197 -4.62 5.94 -0.93
N HIS A 198 -4.07 6.65 -1.91
CA HIS A 198 -3.91 8.10 -1.88
C HIS A 198 -4.20 8.74 -3.23
N GLN A 199 -4.59 10.01 -3.19
CA GLN A 199 -5.14 10.72 -4.32
C GLN A 199 -4.16 11.74 -4.87
N LEU A 200 -4.00 11.74 -6.19
CA LEU A 200 -3.06 12.59 -6.91
C LEU A 200 -3.79 13.44 -7.95
N GLU A 201 -3.29 14.65 -8.17
CA GLU A 201 -3.56 15.45 -9.37
C GLU A 201 -2.31 15.40 -10.25
N VAL A 202 -2.34 14.53 -11.27
CA VAL A 202 -1.21 14.37 -12.19
C VAL A 202 -1.24 15.49 -13.23
N THR A 203 -0.15 16.23 -13.29
CA THR A 203 0.08 17.36 -14.21
C THR A 203 1.11 17.00 -15.27
N GLY A 204 1.06 17.70 -16.41
CA GLY A 204 1.93 17.41 -17.55
C GLY A 204 1.64 16.04 -18.16
N GLY A 205 2.67 15.39 -18.69
CA GLY A 205 2.58 14.05 -19.25
C GLY A 205 2.19 14.01 -20.73
N GLY A 206 1.51 12.93 -21.12
CA GLY A 206 1.11 12.63 -22.49
C GLY A 206 -0.40 12.57 -22.66
N SER A 207 -0.86 11.67 -23.52
CA SER A 207 -2.28 11.42 -23.76
C SER A 207 -2.66 9.96 -23.53
N THR A 208 -1.79 9.18 -22.90
CA THR A 208 -1.99 7.73 -22.75
C THR A 208 -3.00 7.44 -21.66
N LEU A 209 -3.97 6.59 -22.02
CA LEU A 209 -4.89 5.92 -21.11
C LEU A 209 -4.54 4.42 -21.13
N PRO A 210 -4.14 3.82 -19.99
CA PRO A 210 -3.87 2.39 -19.92
C PRO A 210 -5.09 1.54 -20.26
N THR A 211 -4.88 0.38 -20.91
CA THR A 211 -5.97 -0.46 -21.45
C THR A 211 -6.09 -1.83 -20.80
N ASP A 212 -5.01 -2.38 -20.27
CA ASP A 212 -4.99 -3.70 -19.61
C ASP A 212 -5.31 -3.55 -18.12
N LEU A 213 -6.57 -3.21 -17.83
CA LEU A 213 -7.04 -2.87 -16.50
C LEU A 213 -7.60 -4.08 -15.75
N VAL A 214 -7.44 -4.07 -14.43
CA VAL A 214 -7.98 -5.09 -13.51
C VAL A 214 -8.82 -4.42 -12.41
N SER A 215 -9.62 -5.22 -11.70
CA SER A 215 -10.43 -4.78 -10.56
C SER A 215 -9.83 -5.26 -9.24
N PHE A 216 -10.09 -4.54 -8.15
CA PHE A 216 -9.86 -5.02 -6.78
C PHE A 216 -11.18 -4.93 -6.04
N PRO A 217 -11.85 -6.04 -5.69
CA PRO A 217 -11.43 -7.44 -5.89
C PRO A 217 -11.46 -7.90 -7.36
N GLY A 218 -10.69 -8.94 -7.70
CA GLY A 218 -10.68 -9.60 -9.01
C GLY A 218 -9.29 -9.83 -9.61
N ALA A 219 -8.33 -8.95 -9.37
CA ALA A 219 -6.96 -9.08 -9.88
C ALA A 219 -6.18 -10.23 -9.23
N TYR A 220 -6.59 -10.66 -8.04
CA TYR A 220 -5.94 -11.67 -7.22
C TYR A 220 -6.85 -12.88 -7.00
N SER A 221 -6.24 -14.06 -6.99
CA SER A 221 -6.85 -15.32 -6.56
C SER A 221 -6.09 -15.91 -5.39
N GLY A 222 -6.79 -16.51 -4.44
CA GLY A 222 -6.15 -17.27 -3.35
C GLY A 222 -5.24 -18.39 -3.84
N SER A 223 -5.46 -18.88 -5.07
CA SER A 223 -4.62 -19.91 -5.70
C SER A 223 -3.41 -19.38 -6.49
N ASP A 224 -3.23 -18.07 -6.61
CA ASP A 224 -2.07 -17.51 -7.31
C ASP A 224 -0.78 -17.95 -6.62
N ALA A 225 0.25 -18.29 -7.41
CA ALA A 225 1.52 -18.81 -6.90
C ALA A 225 2.26 -17.79 -6.00
N GLY A 226 1.96 -16.50 -6.15
CA GLY A 226 2.45 -15.42 -5.29
C GLY A 226 1.65 -15.21 -4.01
N ILE A 227 0.45 -15.79 -3.89
CA ILE A 227 -0.47 -15.63 -2.76
C ILE A 227 -0.48 -16.87 -1.88
N THR A 228 -0.58 -18.07 -2.46
CA THR A 228 -0.28 -19.31 -1.74
C THR A 228 1.19 -19.66 -1.97
N TYR A 229 2.05 -19.30 -1.04
CA TYR A 229 3.50 -19.35 -1.19
C TYR A 229 4.22 -19.72 0.12
N ASP A 230 5.24 -20.58 0.03
CA ASP A 230 6.10 -20.95 1.17
C ASP A 230 7.39 -20.13 1.16
N SER A 231 7.39 -19.00 1.90
CA SER A 231 8.53 -18.08 1.96
C SER A 231 9.79 -18.67 2.59
N TYR A 232 9.68 -19.78 3.31
CA TYR A 232 10.80 -20.44 3.98
C TYR A 232 11.58 -21.40 3.09
N LYS A 233 11.11 -21.64 1.86
CA LYS A 233 11.83 -22.44 0.86
C LYS A 233 12.57 -21.54 -0.11
N ALA A 234 13.71 -22.01 -0.63
CA ALA A 234 14.49 -21.32 -1.66
C ALA A 234 13.85 -21.48 -3.06
N THR A 235 12.61 -21.00 -3.20
CA THR A 235 11.85 -20.97 -4.46
C THR A 235 11.82 -19.55 -5.02
N LYS A 236 11.68 -19.46 -6.35
CA LYS A 236 11.43 -18.18 -7.02
C LYS A 236 10.02 -17.70 -6.67
N TYR A 237 9.86 -16.39 -6.58
CA TYR A 237 8.58 -15.75 -6.32
C TYR A 237 7.96 -15.22 -7.62
N GLU A 238 6.68 -15.50 -7.84
CA GLU A 238 5.88 -14.95 -8.93
C GLU A 238 5.00 -13.84 -8.36
N LEU A 239 5.14 -12.62 -8.87
CA LEU A 239 4.36 -11.48 -8.41
C LEU A 239 2.91 -11.62 -8.89
N PRO A 240 1.90 -11.43 -7.99
CA PRO A 240 0.50 -11.52 -8.38
C PRO A 240 0.05 -10.29 -9.18
N GLY A 241 -1.11 -10.39 -9.83
CA GLY A 241 -1.74 -9.30 -10.59
C GLY A 241 -1.22 -9.14 -12.02
N PRO A 242 -1.65 -8.08 -12.73
CA PRO A 242 -1.30 -7.85 -14.13
C PRO A 242 0.18 -7.48 -14.32
N ALA A 243 0.66 -7.45 -15.56
CA ALA A 243 1.97 -6.92 -15.88
C ALA A 243 2.09 -5.42 -15.54
N VAL A 244 3.31 -4.95 -15.28
CA VAL A 244 3.59 -3.51 -15.12
C VAL A 244 3.29 -2.77 -16.41
N PHE A 245 2.51 -1.70 -16.31
CA PHE A 245 2.26 -0.76 -17.41
C PHE A 245 3.54 -0.06 -17.82
N THR A 246 3.77 0.01 -19.12
CA THR A 246 4.88 0.76 -19.72
C THR A 246 4.36 1.80 -20.69
N CYS A 247 4.91 3.00 -20.59
CA CYS A 247 5.00 3.88 -21.76
C CYS A 247 5.91 3.21 -22.82
#